data_AF-A0A917Y5U0-F1
#
_entry.id   AF-A0A917Y5U0-F1
#
_cell.length_a   1.000
_cell.length_b   1.000
_cell.length_c   1.000
_cell.angle_alpha   90.00
_cell.angle_beta   90.00
_cell.angle_gamma   90.00
#
_symmetry.space_group_name_H-M   'P 1'
#
loop_
_entity.id
_entity.type
_entity.pdbx_description
1 polymer ?
#
loop_
_entity_poly.entity_id
_entity_poly.type
_entity_poly.pdbx_seq_one_letter_code
_entity_poly.pdbx_strand_id
1 'polypeptide(L)' 'MCELCEGTGGVNIVHSWGVEYLPCNHPKCDYDRKKDIQESEAIINKIKSEIYSREEATC' A
#
# COMPACT_ATOMS: atom_id res chain seq x y z
N MET A 1 -6.53 5.10 -12.74
CA MET A 1 -5.17 4.55 -12.59
C MET A 1 -4.24 5.36 -13.47
N CYS A 2 -3.30 6.09 -12.87
CA CYS A 2 -2.38 6.98 -13.58
C CYS A 2 -1.35 6.16 -14.37
N GLU A 3 -1.17 6.44 -15.66
CA GLU A 3 -0.22 5.72 -16.51
C GLU A 3 1.25 5.95 -16.12
N LEU A 4 1.57 7.09 -15.50
CA LEU A 4 2.94 7.47 -15.12
C LEU A 4 3.44 6.77 -13.86
N CYS A 5 2.56 6.45 -12.92
CA CYS A 5 2.92 5.76 -11.67
C CYS A 5 2.18 4.45 -11.49
N GLU A 6 1.46 3.96 -12.50
CA GLU A 6 0.66 2.72 -12.45
C GLU A 6 -0.30 2.65 -11.25
N GLY A 7 -0.72 3.81 -10.73
CA GLY A 7 -1.59 3.88 -9.55
C GLY A 7 -0.89 3.69 -8.19
N THR A 8 0.44 3.71 -8.11
CA THR A 8 1.20 3.67 -6.84
C THR A 8 1.39 5.05 -6.19
N GLY A 9 1.05 6.12 -6.91
CA GLY A 9 1.23 7.50 -6.44
C GLY A 9 2.65 8.04 -6.52
N GLY A 10 3.61 7.26 -7.02
CA GLY A 10 5.01 7.65 -7.15
C GLY A 10 5.94 6.45 -7.35
N VAL A 11 7.22 6.71 -7.56
CA VAL A 11 8.23 5.67 -7.80
C VAL A 11 9.36 5.78 -6.80
N ASN A 12 9.90 4.64 -6.38
CA ASN A 12 11.12 4.57 -5.58
C ASN A 12 12.33 4.52 -6.51
N ILE A 13 13.28 5.43 -6.33
CA ILE A 13 14.58 5.41 -6.99
C ILE A 13 15.61 4.89 -6.00
N VAL A 14 16.30 3.81 -6.40
CA VAL A 14 17.37 3.22 -5.60
C VAL A 14 18.69 3.91 -5.95
N HIS A 15 19.34 4.45 -4.93
CA HIS A 15 20.65 5.06 -5.00
C HIS A 15 21.67 4.24 -4.18
N SER A 16 22.96 4.48 -4.39
CA SER A 16 24.02 3.86 -3.58
C SER A 16 23.97 4.27 -2.10
N TRP A 17 23.32 5.40 -1.80
CA TRP A 17 23.19 5.96 -0.45
C TRP A 17 21.82 5.68 0.20
N GLY A 18 20.86 5.09 -0.51
CA GLY A 18 19.53 4.82 0.02
C GLY A 18 18.43 4.72 -1.03
N VAL A 19 17.18 4.81 -0.59
CA VAL A 19 15.99 4.82 -1.46
C VAL A 19 15.32 6.18 -1.35
N GLU A 20 15.11 6.84 -2.49
CA GLU A 20 14.38 8.10 -2.59
C GLU A 20 12.99 7.83 -3.15
N TYR A 21 11.96 8.41 -2.53
CA TYR A 21 10.60 8.36 -3.04
C TYR A 21 10.29 9.61 -3.86
N LEU A 22 10.01 9.44 -5.16
CA LEU A 22 9.53 10.50 -6.03
C LEU A 22 8.00 10.41 -6.19
N PRO A 23 7.22 11.39 -5.69
CA PRO A 23 5.78 11.40 -5.89
C PRO A 23 5.43 11.60 -7.36
N CYS A 24 4.33 10.99 -7.80
CA CYS A 24 3.82 11.17 -9.15
C CYS A 24 3.41 12.63 -9.37
N ASN A 25 4.01 13.26 -10.38
CA ASN A 25 3.75 14.64 -10.73
C ASN A 25 2.63 14.81 -11.78
N HIS A 26 1.99 13.72 -12.19
CA HIS A 26 0.96 13.79 -13.22
C HIS A 26 -0.27 14.55 -12.70
N PRO A 27 -0.76 15.60 -13.39
CA PRO A 27 -1.88 16.41 -12.90
C PRO A 27 -3.19 15.65 -12.70
N LYS A 28 -3.36 14.51 -13.39
CA LYS A 28 -4.51 13.61 -13.23
C LYS A 28 -4.18 12.37 -12.39
N CYS A 29 -3.10 12.39 -11.64
CA CYS A 29 -2.83 11.33 -10.66
C CYS A 29 -3.89 11.43 -9.56
N ASP A 30 -4.76 10.43 -9.51
CA ASP A 30 -5.87 10.32 -8.56
C ASP A 30 -5.53 9.45 -7.35
N TYR A 31 -4.25 9.13 -7.16
CA TYR A 31 -3.78 8.32 -6.05
C TYR A 31 -4.08 8.99 -4.70
N ASP A 32 -4.91 8.34 -3.90
CA ASP A 32 -5.24 8.77 -2.54
C ASP A 32 -4.53 7.86 -1.53
N ARG A 33 -3.43 8.36 -0.97
CA ARG A 33 -2.64 7.65 0.04
C ARG A 33 -3.46 7.30 1.29
N LYS A 34 -4.43 8.12 1.70
CA LYS A 34 -5.22 7.82 2.91
C LYS A 34 -6.12 6.62 2.66
N LYS A 35 -6.76 6.59 1.49
CA LYS A 35 -7.61 5.48 1.08
C LYS A 35 -6.80 4.18 0.96
N ASP A 36 -5.63 4.22 0.33
CA ASP A 36 -4.74 3.06 0.19
C ASP A 36 -4.30 2.48 1.55
N ILE A 37 -3.94 3.35 2.50
CA ILE A 37 -3.63 2.94 3.87
C ILE A 37 -4.84 2.29 4.54
N GLN A 38 -6.02 2.90 4.44
CA GLN A 38 -7.25 2.36 5.04
C GLN A 38 -7.62 0.98 4.47
N GLU A 39 -7.50 0.80 3.16
CA GLU A 39 -7.74 -0.49 2.49
C GLU A 39 -6.73 -1.54 2.93
N SER A 40 -5.45 -1.17 3.02
CA SER A 40 -4.38 -2.04 3.52
C SER A 40 -4.60 -2.46 4.97
N GLU A 41 -4.96 -1.53 5.85
CA GLU A 41 -5.29 -1.82 7.26
C GLU A 41 -6.49 -2.76 7.38
N ALA A 42 -7.53 -2.56 6.57
CA ALA A 42 -8.70 -3.44 6.55
C ALA A 42 -8.33 -4.88 6.14
N ILE A 43 -7.47 -5.04 5.13
CA ILE A 43 -6.97 -6.36 4.70
C ILE A 43 -6.15 -7.01 5.81
N ILE A 44 -5.23 -6.28 6.43
CA ILE A 44 -4.39 -6.78 7.53
C ILE A 44 -5.26 -7.23 8.70
N ASN A 45 -6.26 -6.43 9.09
CA ASN A 45 -7.16 -6.76 10.19
C ASN A 45 -8.02 -7.99 9.88
N LYS A 46 -8.49 -8.13 8.64
CA LYS A 46 -9.20 -9.34 8.19
C LYS A 46 -8.31 -10.58 8.35
N ILE A 47 -7.09 -10.54 7.81
CA ILE A 47 -6.13 -11.66 7.91
C ILE A 47 -5.83 -12.00 9.38
N LYS A 48 -5.61 -10.99 10.23
CA LYS A 48 -5.41 -11.20 11.68
C LYS A 48 -6.59 -11.93 12.31
N SER A 49 -7.82 -11.52 12.02
CA SER A 49 -9.02 -12.17 12.57
C SER A 49 -9.18 -13.63 12.11
N GLU A 50 -8.82 -13.93 10.87
CA GLU A 50 -8.82 -15.30 10.32
C GLU A 50 -7.74 -16.18 10.97
N ILE A 51 -6.58 -15.61 11.32
CA ILE A 51 -5.53 -16.32 12.05
C ILE A 51 -5.98 -16.61 13.48
N TYR A 52 -6.47 -15.61 14.22
CA TYR A 52 -6.91 -15.80 15.61
C TYR A 52 -8.05 -16.82 15.74
N SER A 53 -9.04 -16.77 14.84
CA SER A 53 -10.14 -17.75 14.82
C SER A 53 -9.69 -19.17 14.50
N ARG A 54 -8.59 -19.35 13.77
CA ARG A 54 -7.98 -20.67 13.52
C ARG A 54 -7.21 -21.17 14.74
N GLU A 55 -6.48 -20.30 15.44
CA GLU A 55 -5.75 -20.66 16.67
C GLU A 55 -6.71 -21.13 17.77
N GLU A 56 -7.88 -20.48 17.92
CA GLU A 56 -8.92 -20.91 18.85
C GLU A 56 -9.57 -22.25 18.49
N ALA A 57 -9.64 -22.60 17.20
CA ALA A 57 -10.21 -23.87 16.74
C ALA A 57 -9.27 -25.07 16.87
N THR A 58 -8.01 -24.84 17.27
CA THR A 58 -6.96 -25.88 17.37
C THR A 58 -6.64 -26.26 18.83
N CYS A 59 -7.38 -25.72 19.80
CA CYS A 59 -7.28 -26.08 21.24
C CYS A 59 -8.42 -27.02 21.68
#